data_AF-A0A4D7QJC9-F1
#
_entry.id   AF-A0A4D7QJC9-F1
#
_cell.length_a   1.000
_cell.length_b   1.000
_cell.length_c   1.000
_cell.angle_alpha   90.00
_cell.angle_beta   90.00
_cell.angle_gamma   90.00
#
_symmetry.space_group_name_H-M   'P 1'
#
loop_
_entity.id
_entity.type
_entity.pdbx_description
1 polymer ?
#
loop_
_entity_poly.entity_id
_entity_poly.type
_entity_poly.pdbx_seq_one_letter_code
_entity_poly.pdbx_strand_id
1 'polypeptide(L)'
;MVAWLLGRLRNAIPAWALAYGSLWAVALAALHWPETLQAVAGCVTDAEAPLPLWSCGPHLGSTLAGAMVNSALLTVVWAPALVAAAVVRPDALPLAIVAAGSHLVGLTSVMIMVMRGARYAARRLRLS
;
A
#
# COMPACT_ATOMS: atom_id res chain seq x y z
N MET A 1 7.16 8.08 -30.82
CA MET A 1 7.27 7.11 -29.70
C MET A 1 7.08 7.76 -28.32
N VAL A 2 7.76 8.87 -28.01
CA VAL A 2 7.71 9.55 -26.70
C VAL A 2 6.30 10.04 -26.31
N ALA A 3 5.56 10.68 -27.23
CA ALA A 3 4.21 11.20 -26.94
C ALA A 3 3.19 10.10 -26.59
N TRP A 4 3.29 8.93 -27.22
CA TRP A 4 2.46 7.77 -26.93
C TRP A 4 2.74 7.20 -25.53
N LEU A 5 4.03 7.13 -25.16
CA LEU A 5 4.47 6.66 -23.85
C LEU A 5 4.00 7.61 -22.72
N LEU A 6 4.11 8.92 -22.95
CA LEU A 6 3.61 9.95 -22.03
C LEU A 6 2.09 9.90 -21.87
N GLY A 7 1.35 9.61 -22.94
CA GLY A 7 -0.10 9.41 -22.89
C GLY A 7 -0.51 8.23 -22.00
N ARG A 8 0.18 7.09 -22.12
CA ARG A 8 -0.04 5.91 -21.26
C ARG A 8 0.25 6.22 -19.79
N LEU A 9 1.40 6.84 -19.51
CA LEU A 9 1.80 7.21 -18.15
C LEU A 9 0.80 8.18 -17.51
N ARG A 10 0.26 9.13 -18.27
CA ARG A 10 -0.74 10.09 -17.78
C ARG A 10 -1.99 9.39 -17.25
N ASN A 11 -2.46 8.35 -17.92
CA ASN A 11 -3.66 7.60 -17.54
C ASN A 11 -3.39 6.60 -16.42
N ALA A 12 -2.14 6.17 -16.25
CA ALA A 12 -1.74 5.24 -15.19
C ALA A 12 -1.60 5.93 -13.82
N ILE A 13 -1.21 7.21 -13.77
CA ILE A 13 -0.99 7.93 -12.50
C ILE A 13 -2.22 7.89 -11.56
N PRO A 14 -3.46 8.19 -12.01
CA PRO A 14 -4.63 8.11 -11.14
C PRO A 14 -4.88 6.68 -10.61
N ALA A 15 -4.69 5.67 -11.47
CA ALA A 15 -4.86 4.28 -11.08
C ALA A 15 -3.85 3.87 -10.00
N TRP A 16 -2.58 4.25 -10.16
CA TRP A 16 -1.54 4.02 -9.16
C TRP A 16 -1.79 4.77 -7.86
N ALA A 17 -2.21 6.03 -7.93
CA ALA A 17 -2.55 6.83 -6.75
C ALA A 17 -3.70 6.19 -5.95
N LEU A 18 -4.75 5.73 -6.64
CA LEU A 18 -5.88 5.05 -6.01
C LEU A 18 -5.48 3.70 -5.42
N ALA A 19 -4.75 2.88 -6.16
CA ALA A 19 -4.30 1.57 -5.68
C ALA A 19 -3.41 1.72 -4.43
N TYR A 20 -2.40 2.60 -4.48
CA TYR A 20 -1.52 2.85 -3.35
C TYR A 20 -2.26 3.49 -2.16
N GLY A 21 -3.20 4.41 -2.42
CA GLY A 21 -4.07 4.97 -1.37
C GLY A 21 -4.95 3.91 -0.70
N SER A 22 -5.47 2.96 -1.46
CA SER A 22 -6.27 1.85 -0.91
C SER A 22 -5.44 0.91 -0.04
N LEU A 23 -4.17 0.65 -0.40
CA LEU A 23 -3.26 -0.13 0.45
C LEU A 23 -3.03 0.57 1.80
N TRP A 24 -2.82 1.89 1.80
CA TRP A 24 -2.74 2.66 3.04
C TRP A 24 -4.01 2.59 3.86
N ALA A 25 -5.18 2.72 3.24
CA ALA A 25 -6.46 2.63 3.94
C ALA A 25 -6.64 1.25 4.61
N VAL A 26 -6.33 0.17 3.89
CA VAL A 26 -6.39 -1.20 4.43
C VAL A 26 -5.40 -1.40 5.57
N ALA A 27 -4.15 -0.96 5.39
CA ALA A 27 -3.12 -1.09 6.42
C ALA A 27 -3.48 -0.31 7.70
N LEU A 28 -3.94 0.93 7.56
CA LEU A 28 -4.37 1.74 8.70
C LEU A 28 -5.61 1.14 9.37
N ALA A 29 -6.58 0.65 8.60
CA ALA A 29 -7.75 0.00 9.16
C ALA A 29 -7.38 -1.26 9.96
N ALA A 30 -6.45 -2.07 9.45
CA ALA A 30 -5.96 -3.27 10.14
C ALA A 30 -5.21 -2.94 11.43
N LEU A 31 -4.43 -1.86 11.44
CA LEU A 31 -3.71 -1.40 12.64
C LEU A 31 -4.63 -0.74 13.67
N HIS A 32 -5.69 -0.07 13.22
CA HIS A 32 -6.57 0.69 14.10
C HIS A 32 -7.75 -0.13 14.65
N TRP A 33 -8.26 -1.11 13.89
CA TRP A 33 -9.38 -1.96 14.27
C TRP A 33 -9.04 -3.46 14.20
N PRO A 34 -8.02 -3.92 14.96
CA PRO A 34 -7.61 -5.33 14.95
C PRO A 34 -8.73 -6.29 15.35
N GLU A 35 -9.62 -5.87 16.26
CA GLU A 35 -10.77 -6.63 16.70
C GLU A 35 -11.77 -6.93 15.56
N THR A 36 -11.85 -6.07 14.55
CA THR A 36 -12.74 -6.28 13.40
C THR A 36 -12.22 -7.43 12.53
N LEU A 37 -10.90 -7.52 12.33
CA LEU A 37 -10.29 -8.62 11.60
C LEU A 37 -10.42 -9.94 12.35
N GLN A 38 -10.31 -9.90 13.68
CA GLN A 38 -10.54 -11.07 14.52
C GLN A 38 -12.00 -11.51 14.48
N ALA A 39 -12.96 -10.59 14.60
CA ALA A 39 -14.40 -10.90 14.63
C ALA A 39 -14.94 -11.38 13.28
N VAL A 40 -14.49 -10.78 12.17
CA VAL A 40 -15.04 -11.07 10.82
C VAL A 40 -14.32 -12.22 10.14
N ALA A 41 -13.00 -12.32 10.32
CA ALA A 41 -12.16 -13.26 9.58
C ALA A 41 -11.42 -14.26 10.49
N GLY A 42 -11.61 -14.20 11.82
CA GLY A 42 -10.89 -15.06 12.75
C GLY A 42 -9.38 -14.89 12.67
N CYS A 43 -8.92 -13.71 12.24
CA CYS A 43 -7.50 -13.43 12.09
C CYS A 43 -6.90 -13.03 13.43
N VAL A 44 -5.70 -13.51 13.72
CA VAL A 44 -4.89 -13.15 14.88
C VAL A 44 -3.52 -12.72 14.43
N THR A 45 -2.92 -11.75 15.11
CA THR A 45 -1.53 -11.37 14.85
C THR A 45 -0.58 -12.38 15.48
N ASP A 46 0.47 -12.76 14.75
CA ASP A 46 1.54 -13.55 15.32
C ASP A 46 2.43 -12.65 16.19
N ALA A 47 2.38 -12.85 17.50
CA ALA A 47 3.14 -12.07 18.47
C ALA A 47 4.64 -12.44 18.50
N GLU A 48 5.02 -13.60 17.97
CA GLU A 48 6.41 -14.07 17.95
C GLU A 48 7.12 -13.68 16.65
N ALA A 49 6.36 -13.25 15.63
CA ALA A 49 6.93 -12.80 14.37
C ALA A 49 7.63 -11.44 14.51
N PRO A 50 8.81 -11.25 13.87
CA PRO A 50 9.54 -9.97 13.91
C PRO A 50 8.79 -8.83 13.21
N LEU A 51 7.81 -9.16 12.36
CA LEU A 51 6.84 -8.24 11.79
C LEU A 51 5.46 -8.78 12.14
N PRO A 52 4.59 -7.99 12.80
CA PRO A 52 3.25 -8.46 13.15
C PRO A 52 2.46 -8.64 11.86
N LEU A 53 2.31 -9.91 11.47
CA LEU A 53 1.52 -10.36 10.35
C LEU A 53 0.27 -11.08 10.87
N TRP A 54 -0.80 -10.98 10.11
CA TRP A 54 -2.07 -11.61 10.42
C TRP A 54 -2.09 -13.05 9.93
N SER A 55 -2.36 -13.98 10.82
CA SER A 55 -2.66 -15.37 10.52
C SER A 55 -4.16 -15.58 10.66
N CYS A 56 -4.81 -16.14 9.64
CA CYS A 56 -6.25 -16.34 9.62
C CYS A 56 -6.58 -17.83 9.41
N GLY A 57 -7.74 -18.26 9.90
CA GLY A 57 -8.21 -19.63 9.73
C GLY A 57 -8.33 -20.07 8.26
N PRO A 58 -8.47 -21.39 8.00
CA PRO A 58 -8.38 -21.99 6.67
C PRO A 58 -9.59 -21.73 5.75
N HIS A 59 -10.57 -20.94 6.18
CA HIS A 59 -11.68 -20.57 5.32
C HIS A 59 -11.19 -19.63 4.21
N LEU A 60 -11.60 -19.90 2.96
CA LEU A 60 -11.06 -19.19 1.79
C LEU A 60 -11.24 -17.67 1.87
N GLY A 61 -12.36 -17.21 2.45
CA GLY A 61 -12.62 -15.78 2.70
C GLY A 61 -11.68 -15.16 3.73
N SER A 62 -11.39 -15.86 4.84
CA SER A 62 -10.47 -15.37 5.87
C SER A 62 -9.01 -15.41 5.40
N THR A 63 -8.63 -16.43 4.61
CA THR A 63 -7.29 -16.51 4.02
C THR A 63 -7.03 -15.36 3.04
N LEU A 64 -8.00 -15.03 2.18
CA LEU A 64 -7.87 -13.91 1.25
C LEU A 64 -7.78 -12.57 1.99
N ALA A 65 -8.61 -12.37 3.02
CA ALA A 65 -8.57 -11.17 3.84
C ALA A 65 -7.20 -11.00 4.52
N GLY A 66 -6.67 -12.06 5.14
CA GLY A 66 -5.33 -12.06 5.73
C GLY A 66 -4.24 -11.74 4.71
N ALA A 67 -4.30 -12.35 3.53
CA ALA A 67 -3.34 -12.08 2.46
C ALA A 67 -3.38 -10.61 1.99
N MET A 68 -4.58 -10.02 1.85
CA MET A 68 -4.75 -8.61 1.49
C MET A 68 -4.17 -7.67 2.56
N VAL A 69 -4.49 -7.91 3.83
CA VAL A 69 -3.99 -7.10 4.95
C VAL A 69 -2.47 -7.20 5.05
N ASN A 70 -1.92 -8.42 5.01
CA ASN A 70 -0.48 -8.63 5.07
C ASN A 70 0.23 -8.00 3.88
N SER A 71 -0.31 -8.12 2.68
CA SER A 71 0.24 -7.47 1.49
C SER A 71 0.24 -5.96 1.64
N ALA A 72 -0.84 -5.37 2.16
CA ALA A 72 -0.92 -3.94 2.43
C ALA A 72 0.13 -3.50 3.45
N LEU A 73 0.20 -4.18 4.60
CA LEU A 73 1.18 -3.88 5.65
C LEU A 73 2.63 -4.01 5.16
N LEU A 74 2.96 -5.10 4.45
CA LEU A 74 4.29 -5.29 3.87
C LEU A 74 4.65 -4.20 2.86
N THR A 75 3.67 -3.79 2.05
CA THR A 75 3.91 -2.82 0.98
C THR A 75 4.02 -1.39 1.48
N VAL A 76 3.25 -0.99 2.50
CA VAL A 76 3.13 0.42 2.91
C VAL A 76 3.63 0.75 4.31
N VAL A 77 3.72 -0.22 5.22
CA VAL A 77 4.13 0.00 6.62
C VAL A 77 5.52 -0.59 6.87
N TRP A 78 5.75 -1.83 6.44
CA TRP A 78 6.96 -2.58 6.76
C TRP A 78 8.08 -2.44 5.74
N ALA A 79 7.90 -1.66 4.66
CA ALA A 79 8.94 -1.48 3.66
C ALA A 79 10.30 -1.03 4.23
N PRO A 80 10.39 -0.10 5.22
CA PRO A 80 11.68 0.24 5.83
C PRO A 80 12.34 -0.96 6.53
N ALA A 81 11.56 -1.79 7.22
CA ALA A 81 12.05 -3.00 7.88
C ALA A 81 12.50 -4.06 6.86
N LEU A 82 11.80 -4.19 5.73
CA LEU A 82 12.20 -5.07 4.62
C LEU A 82 13.53 -4.62 3.98
N VAL A 83 13.71 -3.31 3.79
CA VAL A 83 14.97 -2.74 3.29
C VAL A 83 16.11 -2.98 4.29
N ALA A 84 15.86 -2.75 5.58
CA ALA A 84 16.85 -3.04 6.63
C ALA A 84 17.20 -4.53 6.70
N ALA A 85 16.20 -5.41 6.59
CA ALA A 85 16.40 -6.85 6.56
C ALA A 85 17.24 -7.27 5.34
N ALA A 86 17.02 -6.67 4.17
CA ALA A 86 17.78 -6.96 2.96
C ALA A 86 19.28 -6.64 3.06
N VAL A 87 19.69 -5.76 3.98
CA VAL A 87 21.11 -5.48 4.26
C VAL A 87 21.81 -6.68 4.93
N VAL A 88 21.10 -7.39 5.80
CA VAL A 88 21.63 -8.53 6.57
C VAL A 88 21.32 -9.87 5.88
N ARG A 89 20.21 -9.91 5.14
CA ARG A 89 19.64 -11.09 4.50
C ARG A 89 19.41 -10.83 3.01
N PRO A 90 20.39 -11.14 2.14
CA PRO A 90 20.28 -10.83 0.71
C PRO A 90 19.15 -11.58 0.00
N ASP A 91 18.65 -12.67 0.58
CA ASP A 91 17.45 -13.39 0.13
C ASP A 91 16.17 -12.51 0.19
N ALA A 92 16.14 -11.50 1.06
CA ALA A 92 15.03 -10.54 1.16
C ALA A 92 15.11 -9.39 0.14
N LEU A 93 16.20 -9.26 -0.61
CA LEU A 93 16.43 -8.16 -1.55
C LEU A 93 15.32 -7.99 -2.60
N PRO A 94 14.80 -9.05 -3.25
CA PRO A 94 13.71 -8.89 -4.23
C PRO A 94 12.45 -8.29 -3.61
N LEU A 95 12.09 -8.71 -2.39
CA LEU A 95 10.93 -8.22 -1.68
C LEU A 95 11.11 -6.75 -1.27
N ALA A 96 12.31 -6.40 -0.79
CA ALA A 96 12.65 -5.02 -0.46
C ALA A 96 12.59 -4.09 -1.68
N ILE A 97 13.06 -4.54 -2.85
CA ILE A 97 12.98 -3.78 -4.10
C ILE A 97 11.52 -3.54 -4.51
N VAL A 98 10.67 -4.57 -4.43
CA VAL A 98 9.24 -4.45 -4.76
C VAL A 98 8.55 -3.47 -3.80
N ALA A 99 8.80 -3.57 -2.50
CA ALA A 99 8.20 -2.68 -1.50
C ALA A 99 8.67 -1.23 -1.69
N ALA A 100 9.99 -1.00 -1.83
CA ALA A 100 10.55 0.33 -2.05
C ALA A 100 10.10 0.95 -3.38
N GLY A 101 10.08 0.17 -4.45
CA GLY A 101 9.57 0.60 -5.75
C GLY A 101 8.10 0.98 -5.70
N SER A 102 7.28 0.20 -5.02
CA SER A 102 5.85 0.49 -4.82
C SER A 102 5.64 1.80 -4.06
N HIS A 103 6.43 2.05 -3.03
CA HIS A 103 6.42 3.33 -2.31
C HIS A 103 6.79 4.51 -3.20
N LEU A 104 7.88 4.41 -3.96
CA LEU A 104 8.34 5.49 -4.82
C LEU A 104 7.30 5.85 -5.89
N VAL A 105 6.76 4.85 -6.58
CA VAL A 105 5.75 5.05 -7.62
C VAL A 105 4.43 5.52 -7.02
N GLY A 106 3.98 4.86 -5.95
CA GLY A 106 2.70 5.11 -5.29
C GLY A 106 2.64 6.50 -4.65
N LEU A 107 3.62 6.84 -3.81
CA LEU A 107 3.69 8.14 -3.12
C LEU A 107 3.78 9.29 -4.14
N THR A 108 4.63 9.15 -5.14
CA THR A 108 4.75 10.15 -6.21
C THR A 108 3.43 10.34 -6.95
N SER A 109 2.73 9.26 -7.26
CA SER A 109 1.42 9.30 -7.94
C SER A 109 0.37 10.01 -7.09
N VAL A 110 0.31 9.71 -5.78
CA VAL A 110 -0.58 10.39 -4.83
C VAL A 110 -0.26 11.88 -4.74
N MET A 111 1.02 12.26 -4.60
CA MET A 111 1.42 13.66 -4.55
C MET A 111 1.02 14.42 -5.82
N ILE A 112 1.22 13.83 -7.00
CA ILE A 112 0.77 14.42 -8.27
C ILE A 112 -0.74 14.63 -8.28
N MET A 113 -1.52 13.64 -7.83
CA MET A 113 -2.97 13.74 -7.77
C MET A 113 -3.43 14.84 -6.82
N VAL A 114 -2.86 14.91 -5.61
CA VAL A 114 -3.15 15.96 -4.61
C VAL A 114 -2.83 17.34 -5.15
N MET A 115 -1.64 17.54 -5.73
CA MET A 115 -1.26 18.82 -6.34
C MET A 115 -2.19 19.24 -7.49
N ARG A 116 -2.61 18.29 -8.34
CA ARG A 116 -3.57 18.56 -9.42
C ARG A 116 -4.94 18.96 -8.85
N GLY A 117 -5.42 18.24 -7.84
CA GLY A 117 -6.68 18.55 -7.16
C GLY A 117 -6.66 19.92 -6.49
N ALA A 118 -5.59 20.25 -5.76
CA ALA A 118 -5.41 21.55 -5.11
C ALA A 118 -5.41 22.71 -6.12
N ARG A 119 -4.70 22.55 -7.25
CA ARG A 119 -4.70 23.55 -8.33
C ARG A 119 -6.08 23.73 -8.95
N TYR A 120 -6.84 22.65 -9.12
CA TYR A 120 -8.21 22.71 -9.64
C TYR A 120 -9.13 23.47 -8.67
N ALA A 121 -9.09 23.14 -7.38
CA ALA A 121 -9.86 23.82 -6.35
C ALA A 121 -9.52 25.31 -6.27
N ALA A 122 -8.24 25.67 -6.28
CA ALA A 122 -7.79 27.06 -6.25
C ALA A 122 -8.25 27.88 -7.47
N ARG A 123 -8.32 27.27 -8.66
CA ARG A 123 -8.88 27.94 -9.85
C ARG A 123 -10.38 28.18 -9.71
N ARG A 124 -11.12 27.21 -9.17
CA ARG A 124 -12.57 27.33 -8.98
C ARG A 124 -12.93 28.44 -7.98
N LEU A 125 -12.16 28.56 -6.90
CA LEU A 125 -12.35 29.58 -5.87
C LEU A 125 -11.96 31.00 -6.30
N ARG A 126 -11.17 31.17 -7.36
CA ARG A 126 -10.82 32.48 -7.93
C ARG A 126 -11.84 32.99 -8.97
N LEU A 127 -12.76 32.14 -9.40
CA LEU A 127 -13.82 32.45 -10.37
C LEU A 127 -15.20 32.63 -9.71
N SER A 128 -15.26 32.47 -8.38
CA SER A 128 -16.42 32.72 -7.52
C SER A 128 -16.18 33.98 -6.70
#